data_AF-A0A954P585-F1
#
_entry.id   AF-A0A954P585-F1
#
_cell.length_a   1.000
_cell.length_b   1.000
_cell.length_c   1.000
_cell.angle_alpha   90.00
_cell.angle_beta   90.00
_cell.angle_gamma   90.00
#
_symmetry.space_group_name_H-M   'P 1'
#
loop_
_entity.id
_entity.type
_entity.pdbx_description
1 polymer ?
#
loop_
_entity_poly.entity_id
_entity_poly.type
_entity_poly.pdbx_seq_one_letter_code
_entity_poly.pdbx_strand_id
1 'polypeptide(L)' 'VLASCGNMSSPTVAFILQRLQSAGAVGPCVLLAFGPGLTIEAALLNRLPPAAATAVE' A
#
# COMPACT_ATOMS: atom_id res chain seq x y z
N VAL A 1 6.23 2.71 10.12
CA VAL A 1 7.32 2.26 9.21
C VAL A 1 8.57 3.07 9.46
N LEU A 2 8.56 4.41 9.30
CA LEU A 2 9.74 5.24 9.61
C LEU A 2 10.29 5.03 11.03
N ALA A 3 9.44 5.11 12.05
CA ALA A 3 9.87 4.92 13.45
C ALA A 3 10.39 3.50 13.77
N SER A 4 9.99 2.48 13.00
CA SER A 4 10.33 1.08 13.26
C SER A 4 11.43 0.53 12.36
N CYS A 5 11.63 1.13 11.18
CA CYS A 5 12.47 0.60 10.11
C CYS A 5 13.38 1.66 9.46
N GLY A 6 13.25 2.94 9.85
CA GLY A 6 13.91 4.05 9.14
C GLY A 6 13.35 4.29 7.74
N ASN A 7 14.06 5.12 6.97
CA ASN A 7 13.82 5.26 5.53
C ASN A 7 14.62 4.17 4.82
N MET A 8 13.91 3.22 4.21
CA MET A 8 14.52 2.08 3.53
C MET A 8 14.71 2.32 2.02
N SER A 9 14.50 3.55 1.53
CA SER A 9 14.34 3.85 0.10
C SER A 9 13.04 3.24 -0.46
N SER A 10 13.05 2.71 -1.69
CA SER A 10 11.88 2.21 -2.41
C SER A 10 10.97 1.21 -1.65
N PRO A 11 11.45 0.30 -0.80
CA PRO A 11 10.58 -0.61 -0.05
C PRO A 11 9.68 0.07 0.98
N THR A 12 10.00 1.30 1.39
CA THR A 12 9.26 2.04 2.43
C THR A 12 7.77 2.11 2.11
N VAL A 13 7.42 2.40 0.86
CA VAL A 13 6.02 2.56 0.44
C VAL A 13 5.25 1.23 0.47
N ALA A 14 5.91 0.12 0.13
CA ALA A 14 5.32 -1.22 0.19
C ALA A 14 5.07 -1.66 1.64
N PHE A 15 6.00 -1.37 2.56
CA PHE A 15 5.82 -1.66 3.99
C PHE A 15 4.71 -0.81 4.62
N ILE A 16 4.52 0.43 4.14
CA ILE A 16 3.38 1.27 4.55
C ILE A 16 2.08 0.63 4.07
N LEU A 17 2.00 0.22 2.80
CA LEU A 17 0.83 -0.45 2.24
C LEU A 17 0.49 -1.73 3.03
N GLN A 18 1.47 -2.59 3.30
CA GLN A 18 1.28 -3.80 4.11
C GLN A 18 0.68 -3.46 5.49
N ARG A 19 1.22 -2.45 6.18
CA ARG A 19 0.71 -2.04 7.49
C ARG A 19 -0.71 -1.49 7.43
N LEU A 20 -1.06 -0.72 6.40
CA LEU A 20 -2.42 -0.24 6.16
C LEU A 20 -3.39 -1.40 5.90
N GLN A 21 -2.98 -2.39 5.10
CA GLN A 21 -3.78 -3.59 4.82
C GLN A 21 -4.03 -4.40 6.10
N SER A 22 -3.00 -4.62 6.92
CA SER A 22 -3.11 -5.31 8.21
C SER A 22 -3.96 -4.54 9.24
N ALA A 23 -3.97 -3.20 9.17
CA ALA A 23 -4.83 -2.35 10.00
C ALA A 23 -6.28 -2.30 9.52
N GLY A 24 -6.65 -3.03 8.46
CA GLY A 24 -8.02 -3.03 7.93
C GLY A 24 -8.42 -1.72 7.25
N ALA A 25 -7.45 -0.92 6.75
CA ALA A 25 -7.77 0.30 6.01
C ALA A 25 -8.72 0.02 4.84
N VAL A 26 -9.73 0.86 4.71
CA VAL A 26 -10.80 0.78 3.69
C VAL A 26 -10.73 1.96 2.74
N GLY A 27 -11.24 1.77 1.52
CA GLY A 27 -11.34 2.81 0.50
C GLY A 27 -10.17 2.82 -0.50
N PRO A 28 -10.24 3.74 -1.47
CA PRO A 28 -9.13 3.98 -2.38
C PRO A 28 -7.90 4.46 -1.61
N CYS A 29 -6.75 3.88 -1.90
CA CYS A 29 -5.46 4.26 -1.34
C CYS A 29 -4.59 4.84 -2.44
N VAL A 30 -4.08 6.06 -2.24
CA VAL A 30 -3.03 6.61 -3.10
C VAL A 30 -1.68 6.22 -2.51
N LEU A 31 -0.95 5.37 -3.22
CA LEU A 31 0.48 5.22 -3.00
C LEU A 31 1.21 6.36 -3.69
N LEU A 32 2.12 7.01 -2.96
CA LEU A 32 2.92 8.12 -3.45
C LEU A 32 4.38 7.89 -3.07
N ALA A 33 5.28 7.96 -4.05
CA ALA A 33 6.71 7.85 -3.87
C ALA A 33 7.42 8.98 -4.61
N PHE A 34 8.60 9.36 -4.13
CA PHE A 34 9.45 10.37 -4.76
C PHE A 34 10.92 9.94 -4.72
N GLY A 35 11.69 10.43 -5.69
CA GLY A 35 13.08 10.02 -5.88
C GLY A 35 13.96 11.07 -6.59
N PRO A 36 15.17 10.69 -7.03
CA PRO A 36 16.09 11.58 -7.72
C PRO A 36 15.46 12.27 -8.95
N GLY A 37 15.91 13.49 -9.24
CA GLY A 37 15.40 14.26 -10.37
C GLY A 37 14.02 14.89 -10.16
N LEU A 38 13.59 15.07 -8.90
CA LEU A 38 12.24 15.57 -8.55
C LEU A 38 11.12 14.68 -9.14
N THR A 39 11.40 13.39 -9.26
CA THR A 39 10.46 12.40 -9.80
C THR A 39 9.42 12.05 -8.74
N ILE A 40 8.16 11.98 -9.16
CA ILE A 40 7.04 11.50 -8.35
C ILE A 40 6.36 10.36 -9.10
N GLU A 41 6.09 9.27 -8.39
CA GLU A 41 5.27 8.16 -8.87
C GLU A 41 4.05 8.01 -7.97
N ALA A 42 2.89 7.79 -8.58
CA ALA A 42 1.63 7.62 -7.88
C ALA A 42 0.83 6.43 -8.43
N ALA A 43 0.18 5.69 -7.54
CA ALA A 43 -0.74 4.61 -7.89
C ALA A 43 -2.02 4.73 -7.07
N LEU A 44 -3.17 4.69 -7.74
CA LEU A 44 -4.47 4.56 -7.09
C LEU A 44 -4.80 3.07 -6.94
N LEU A 45 -4.87 2.61 -5.70
CA LEU A 45 -5.16 1.23 -5.37
C LEU A 45 -6.57 1.11 -4.78
N ASN A 46 -7.35 0.17 -5.31
CA ASN A 46 -8.61 -0.24 -4.71
C ASN A 46 -8.43 -1.62 -4.09
N ARG A 47 -8.92 -1.79 -2.87
CA ARG A 47 -9.02 -3.10 -2.25
C ARG A 47 -10.18 -3.85 -2.90
N LEU A 48 -9.87 -4.93 -3.60
CA LEU A 48 -10.91 -5.85 -4.04
C LEU A 48 -11.51 -6.52 -2.80
N PRO A 49 -12.84 -6.75 -2.76
CA PRO A 49 -13.41 -7.63 -1.76
C PRO A 49 -12.69 -8.99 -1.83
N PRO A 50 -12.53 -9.69 -0.70
CA PRO A 50 -12.07 -11.07 -0.76
C PRO A 50 -12.94 -11.79 -1.79
N ALA A 51 -12.31 -12.54 -2.71
CA ALA A 51 -13.04 -13.31 -3.71
C ALA A 51 -14.15 -14.04 -2.96
N ALA A 52 -15.41 -13.74 -3.30
CA ALA A 52 -16.55 -14.36 -2.65
C ALA A 52 -16.25 -15.85 -2.66
N ALA A 53 -16.14 -16.46 -1.47
CA ALA A 53 -15.98 -17.89 -1.38
C ALA A 53 -17.13 -18.44 -2.22
N THR A 54 -16.80 -18.97 -3.39
CA THR A 54 -17.76 -19.61 -4.28
C THR A 54 -18.39 -20.69 -3.44
N ALA A 55 -19.59 -20.39 -2.93
CA ALA A 55 -20.42 -21.33 -2.22
C ALA A 55 -20.73 -22.40 -3.25
N VAL A 56 -20.01 -23.51 -3.15
CA VAL A 56 -20.40 -24.78 -3.75
C VAL A 56 -21.58 -25.24 -2.88
N GLU A 57 -22.78 -24.90 -3.32
CA GLU A 57 -23.97 -25.75 -3.07
C GLU A 57 -24.10 -26.77 -4.19
#